data_AF-A0A558HQ53-F1
#
_entry.id   AF-A0A558HQ53-F1
#
_cell.length_a   1.000
_cell.length_b   1.000
_cell.length_c   1.000
_cell.angle_alpha   90.00
_cell.angle_beta   90.00
_cell.angle_gamma   90.00
#
_symmetry.space_group_name_H-M   'P 1'
#
loop_
_entity.id
_entity.type
_entity.pdbx_description
1 polymer ?
#
loop_
_entity_poly.entity_id
_entity_poly.type
_entity_poly.pdbx_seq_one_letter_code
_entity_poly.pdbx_strand_id
1 'polypeptide(L)'
;MATQSLNEALHQLLHVYKRQLRAGVIRHQIPLSITHIRMLKGICRIPDSTAGTFVQRMGQDKARVTRIINELMNDALVEKRDNPHDRRSQFLVPTDAGLKMLGRIEALEEEAAAQMTGQLSAEDIEAFMRITATMTQNAADTADKEKDDHE
;
A
#
# COMPACT_ATOMS: atom_id res chain seq x y z
N MET A 1 -5.73 -19.97 -21.51
CA MET A 1 -6.10 -20.87 -20.40
C MET A 1 -5.24 -20.64 -19.16
N ALA A 2 -3.90 -20.72 -19.22
CA ALA A 2 -3.03 -20.48 -18.05
C ALA A 2 -3.11 -19.05 -17.44
N THR A 3 -3.24 -18.01 -18.26
CA THR A 3 -3.38 -16.62 -17.78
C THR A 3 -4.72 -16.36 -17.10
N GLN A 4 -5.77 -17.05 -17.54
CA GLN A 4 -7.12 -16.90 -16.97
C GLN A 4 -7.18 -17.53 -15.58
N SER A 5 -6.57 -18.70 -15.38
CA SER A 5 -6.40 -19.31 -14.06
C SER A 5 -5.51 -18.48 -13.11
N LEU A 6 -4.51 -17.77 -13.64
CA LEU A 6 -3.67 -16.87 -12.83
C LEU A 6 -4.46 -15.67 -12.31
N ASN A 7 -5.24 -15.01 -13.17
CA ASN A 7 -6.06 -13.87 -12.76
C ASN A 7 -7.07 -14.27 -11.67
N GLU A 8 -7.74 -15.41 -11.83
CA GLU A 8 -8.66 -15.94 -10.83
C GLU A 8 -7.95 -16.22 -9.49
N ALA A 9 -6.77 -16.86 -9.52
CA ALA A 9 -5.98 -17.10 -8.33
C ALA A 9 -5.56 -15.80 -7.63
N LEU A 10 -5.11 -14.80 -8.38
CA LEU A 10 -4.75 -13.47 -7.83
C LEU A 10 -5.97 -12.78 -7.20
N HIS A 11 -7.12 -12.79 -7.87
CA HIS A 11 -8.35 -12.21 -7.34
C HIS A 11 -8.81 -12.91 -6.05
N GLN A 12 -8.76 -14.24 -6.02
CA GLN A 12 -9.13 -15.02 -4.86
C GLN A 12 -8.18 -14.76 -3.69
N LEU A 13 -6.87 -14.76 -3.93
CA LEU A 13 -5.87 -14.49 -2.90
C LEU A 13 -6.01 -13.05 -2.35
N LEU A 14 -6.19 -12.06 -3.24
CA LEU A 14 -6.43 -10.68 -2.84
C LEU A 14 -7.72 -10.53 -2.03
N HIS A 15 -8.78 -11.27 -2.38
CA HIS A 15 -10.04 -11.25 -1.65
C HIS A 15 -9.88 -11.82 -0.24
N VAL A 16 -9.21 -12.97 -0.11
CA VAL A 16 -8.90 -13.61 1.18
C VAL A 16 -8.04 -12.67 2.04
N TYR A 17 -6.96 -12.12 1.48
CA TYR A 17 -6.10 -11.18 2.19
C TYR A 17 -6.86 -9.93 2.68
N LYS A 18 -7.68 -9.30 1.83
CA LYS A 18 -8.52 -8.16 2.23
C LYS A 18 -9.50 -8.52 3.33
N ARG A 19 -10.10 -9.73 3.29
CA ARG A 19 -11.02 -10.20 4.34
C ARG A 19 -10.28 -10.34 5.68
N GLN A 20 -9.09 -10.91 5.69
CA GLN A 20 -8.28 -11.06 6.89
C GLN A 20 -7.83 -9.71 7.46
N LEU A 21 -7.39 -8.79 6.61
CA LEU A 21 -7.10 -7.42 7.03
C LEU A 21 -8.31 -6.74 7.68
N ARG A 22 -9.51 -6.84 7.09
CA ARG A 22 -10.72 -6.25 7.69
C ARG A 22 -11.03 -6.86 9.05
N ALA A 23 -10.93 -8.18 9.17
CA ALA A 23 -11.17 -8.88 10.42
C ALA A 23 -10.20 -8.42 11.51
N GLY A 24 -8.93 -8.29 11.17
CA GLY A 24 -7.93 -7.82 12.12
C GLY A 24 -8.01 -6.31 12.41
N VAL A 25 -8.41 -5.45 11.47
CA VAL A 25 -8.72 -4.03 11.74
C VAL A 25 -9.78 -3.91 12.84
N ILE A 26 -10.83 -4.72 12.78
CA ILE A 26 -11.89 -4.76 13.80
C ILE A 26 -11.33 -5.28 15.13
N ARG A 27 -10.59 -6.40 15.09
CA ARG A 27 -10.02 -7.06 16.28
C ARG A 27 -9.05 -6.15 17.05
N HIS A 28 -8.15 -5.47 16.33
CA HIS A 28 -7.13 -4.59 16.89
C HIS A 28 -7.62 -3.14 17.08
N GLN A 29 -8.91 -2.88 16.82
CA GLN A 29 -9.53 -1.56 16.94
C GLN A 29 -8.72 -0.47 16.22
N ILE A 30 -8.33 -0.77 14.98
CA ILE A 30 -7.62 0.19 14.13
C ILE A 30 -8.66 1.17 13.56
N PRO A 31 -8.57 2.48 13.86
CA PRO A 31 -9.57 3.47 13.45
C PRO A 31 -9.40 3.90 11.98
N LEU A 32 -8.82 3.06 11.13
CA LEU A 32 -8.48 3.39 9.74
C LEU A 32 -9.06 2.36 8.79
N SER A 33 -9.61 2.83 7.66
CA SER A 33 -10.00 1.94 6.57
C SER A 33 -8.78 1.38 5.83
N ILE A 34 -8.93 0.28 5.07
CA ILE A 34 -7.81 -0.32 4.32
C ILE A 34 -7.12 0.70 3.38
N THR A 35 -7.88 1.62 2.79
CA THR A 35 -7.29 2.66 1.92
C THR A 35 -6.45 3.65 2.72
N HIS A 36 -6.90 4.04 3.92
CA HIS A 36 -6.12 4.89 4.83
C HIS A 36 -4.86 4.18 5.31
N ILE A 37 -4.97 2.91 5.67
CA ILE A 37 -3.82 2.05 6.03
C ILE A 37 -2.79 2.05 4.89
N ARG A 38 -3.22 1.82 3.65
CA ARG A 38 -2.32 1.83 2.49
C ARG A 38 -1.65 3.19 2.28
N MET A 39 -2.39 4.28 2.47
CA MET A 39 -1.87 5.65 2.35
C MET A 39 -0.84 5.96 3.44
N LEU A 40 -1.17 5.71 4.72
CA LEU A 40 -0.26 5.92 5.84
C LEU A 40 1.01 5.10 5.69
N LYS A 41 0.90 3.80 5.37
CA LYS A 41 2.07 2.94 5.09
C LYS A 41 2.94 3.50 3.97
N GLY A 42 2.31 4.01 2.90
CA GLY A 42 3.01 4.64 1.80
C GLY A 42 3.80 5.87 2.25
N ILE A 43 3.17 6.75 3.03
CA ILE A 43 3.80 7.98 3.56
C ILE A 43 4.97 7.63 4.49
N CYS A 44 4.83 6.61 5.34
CA CYS A 44 5.90 6.19 6.24
C CYS A 44 7.10 5.54 5.53
N ARG A 45 6.88 4.89 4.38
CA ARG A 45 7.91 4.08 3.69
C ARG A 45 8.54 4.75 2.48
N ILE A 46 7.89 5.76 1.91
CA ILE A 46 8.37 6.48 0.74
C ILE A 46 8.88 7.85 1.22
N PRO A 47 10.21 8.05 1.29
CA PRO A 47 10.79 9.35 1.62
C PRO A 47 10.33 10.42 0.64
N ASP A 48 10.17 11.65 1.12
CA ASP A 48 9.83 12.82 0.31
C ASP A 48 8.59 12.64 -0.57
N SER A 49 7.63 11.82 -0.11
CA SER A 49 6.39 11.56 -0.84
C SER A 49 5.48 12.80 -0.85
N THR A 50 4.81 13.04 -1.96
CA THR A 50 3.84 14.13 -2.11
C THR A 50 2.46 13.57 -2.47
N ALA A 51 1.42 14.40 -2.39
CA ALA A 51 0.10 14.02 -2.91
C ALA A 51 0.16 13.58 -4.39
N GLY A 52 1.00 14.22 -5.20
CA GLY A 52 1.23 13.85 -6.60
C GLY A 52 1.81 12.45 -6.76
N THR A 53 2.77 12.08 -5.90
CA THR A 53 3.35 10.73 -5.85
C THR A 53 2.26 9.66 -5.65
N PHE A 54 1.28 9.92 -4.78
CA PHE A 54 0.19 8.98 -4.51
C PHE A 54 -0.88 8.96 -5.59
N VAL A 55 -1.18 10.08 -6.24
CA VAL A 55 -2.07 10.10 -7.42
C VAL A 55 -1.51 9.20 -8.52
N GLN A 56 -0.22 9.33 -8.82
CA GLN A 56 0.44 8.50 -9.84
C GLN A 56 0.51 7.03 -9.44
N ARG A 57 0.90 6.73 -8.19
CA ARG A 57 1.11 5.34 -7.72
C ARG A 57 -0.17 4.57 -7.41
N MET A 58 -1.21 5.24 -6.90
CA MET A 58 -2.44 4.56 -6.50
C MET A 58 -3.46 4.44 -7.63
N GLY A 59 -3.25 5.11 -8.75
CA GLY A 59 -4.23 5.16 -9.86
C GLY A 59 -5.59 5.72 -9.40
N GLN A 60 -5.59 6.53 -8.34
CA GLN A 60 -6.79 7.16 -7.79
C GLN A 60 -6.84 8.62 -8.25
N ASP A 61 -8.05 9.14 -8.42
CA ASP A 61 -8.21 10.55 -8.75
C ASP A 61 -7.66 11.46 -7.64
N LYS A 62 -7.25 12.67 -8.06
CA LYS A 62 -6.63 13.67 -7.18
C LYS A 62 -7.51 14.07 -6.00
N ALA A 63 -8.84 14.13 -6.19
CA ALA A 63 -9.76 14.54 -5.14
C ALA A 63 -9.79 13.49 -4.02
N ARG A 64 -9.84 12.21 -4.38
CA ARG A 64 -9.82 11.10 -3.43
C ARG A 64 -8.53 11.02 -2.64
N VAL A 65 -7.37 11.12 -3.31
CA VAL A 65 -6.06 11.12 -2.65
C VAL A 65 -5.96 12.27 -1.65
N THR A 66 -6.33 13.49 -2.08
CA THR A 66 -6.29 14.67 -1.22
C THR A 66 -7.20 14.53 -0.01
N ARG A 67 -8.40 13.96 -0.19
CA ARG A 67 -9.34 13.68 0.90
C ARG A 67 -8.74 12.75 1.95
N ILE A 68 -8.16 11.62 1.53
CA ILE A 68 -7.54 10.64 2.45
C ILE A 68 -6.37 11.29 3.21
N ILE A 69 -5.54 12.07 2.53
CA ILE A 69 -4.43 12.80 3.17
C ILE A 69 -4.97 13.76 4.24
N ASN A 70 -6.00 14.54 3.91
CA ASN A 70 -6.60 15.47 4.88
C ASN A 70 -7.23 14.73 6.07
N GLU A 71 -7.88 13.58 5.84
CA GLU A 71 -8.42 12.72 6.90
C GLU A 71 -7.29 12.22 7.83
N LEU A 72 -6.16 11.74 7.28
CA LEU A 72 -4.98 11.35 8.07
C LEU A 72 -4.33 12.52 8.84
N MET A 73 -4.36 13.73 8.28
CA MET A 73 -3.87 14.93 8.97
C MET A 73 -4.81 15.35 10.10
N ASN A 74 -6.12 15.26 9.89
CA ASN A 74 -7.12 15.55 10.93
C ASN A 74 -6.99 14.58 12.11
N ASP A 75 -6.61 13.33 11.83
CA ASP A 75 -6.30 12.31 12.85
C ASP A 75 -4.89 12.49 13.47
N ALA A 76 -4.16 13.55 13.10
CA ALA A 76 -2.80 13.86 13.54
C ALA A 76 -1.77 12.74 13.25
N LEU A 77 -2.00 11.91 12.25
CA LEU A 77 -1.11 10.82 11.85
C LEU A 77 -0.07 11.25 10.81
N VAL A 78 -0.39 12.29 10.04
CA VAL A 78 0.44 12.83 8.97
C VAL A 78 0.50 14.34 9.11
N GLU A 79 1.63 14.93 8.75
CA GLU A 79 1.77 16.38 8.60
C GLU A 79 2.41 16.73 7.25
N LYS A 80 2.35 18.01 6.92
CA LYS A 80 2.97 18.54 5.71
C LYS A 80 4.25 19.28 6.07
N ARG A 81 5.30 18.99 5.31
CA ARG A 81 6.56 19.74 5.34
C ARG A 81 6.76 20.46 4.02
N ASP A 82 7.34 21.65 4.07
CA ASP A 82 7.68 22.39 2.87
C ASP A 82 8.61 21.59 1.97
N ASN A 83 8.32 21.64 0.67
CA ASN A 83 9.19 21.10 -0.36
C ASN A 83 10.10 22.24 -0.88
N PRO A 84 11.42 22.22 -0.58
CA PRO A 84 12.33 23.26 -1.02
C PRO A 84 12.55 23.26 -2.54
N HIS A 85 12.21 22.16 -3.23
CA HIS A 85 12.39 22.01 -4.67
C HIS A 85 11.17 22.48 -5.48
N ASP A 86 9.98 22.50 -4.88
CA ASP A 86 8.75 22.95 -5.54
C ASP A 86 7.74 23.49 -4.52
N ARG A 87 7.54 24.81 -4.53
CA ARG A 87 6.59 25.50 -3.62
C ARG A 87 5.13 25.13 -3.86
N ARG A 88 4.79 24.51 -4.99
CA ARG A 88 3.43 24.07 -5.32
C ARG A 88 3.12 22.69 -4.75
N SER A 89 4.12 21.98 -4.24
CA SER A 89 3.97 20.69 -3.58
C SER A 89 4.48 20.75 -2.14
N GLN A 90 4.02 19.81 -1.32
CA GLN A 90 4.44 19.65 0.06
C GLN A 90 4.75 18.18 0.28
N PHE A 91 5.81 17.92 1.04
CA PHE A 91 6.12 16.58 1.49
C PHE A 91 5.13 16.15 2.56
N LEU A 92 4.77 14.88 2.51
CA LEU A 92 3.96 14.21 3.51
C LEU A 92 4.91 13.42 4.40
N VAL A 93 4.86 13.70 5.69
CA VAL A 93 5.69 13.00 6.68
C VAL A 93 4.80 12.45 7.79
N PRO A 94 5.10 11.25 8.32
CA PRO A 94 4.37 10.72 9.45
C PRO A 94 4.71 11.49 10.72
N THR A 95 3.73 11.69 11.58
CA THR A 95 3.97 12.15 12.96
C THR A 95 4.40 10.97 13.83
N ASP A 96 4.80 11.23 15.08
CA ASP A 96 5.03 10.17 16.08
C ASP A 96 3.78 9.29 16.28
N ALA A 97 2.58 9.88 16.22
CA ALA A 97 1.33 9.14 16.30
C ALA A 97 1.11 8.28 15.04
N GLY A 98 1.48 8.80 13.87
CA GLY A 98 1.50 8.05 12.61
C GLY A 98 2.42 6.84 12.65
N LEU A 99 3.64 7.00 13.18
CA LEU A 99 4.61 5.91 13.35
C LEU A 99 4.12 4.85 14.36
N LYS A 100 3.52 5.26 15.47
CA LYS A 100 2.89 4.33 16.43
C LYS A 100 1.73 3.57 15.79
N MET A 101 0.90 4.26 15.00
CA MET A 101 -0.19 3.62 14.26
C MET A 101 0.34 2.63 13.23
N LEU A 102 1.44 2.96 12.54
CA LEU A 102 2.10 2.03 11.63
C LEU A 102 2.51 0.73 12.33
N GLY A 103 3.11 0.79 13.52
CA GLY A 103 3.47 -0.41 14.27
C GLY A 103 2.26 -1.30 14.60
N ARG A 104 1.11 -0.70 14.93
CA ARG A 104 -0.16 -1.44 15.14
C ARG A 104 -0.65 -2.10 13.86
N ILE A 105 -0.52 -1.41 12.73
CA ILE A 105 -0.88 -1.94 11.41
C ILE A 105 0.04 -3.11 11.01
N GLU A 106 1.32 -3.02 11.30
CA GLU A 106 2.29 -4.07 10.96
C GLU A 106 2.05 -5.35 11.77
N ALA A 107 1.74 -5.24 13.06
CA ALA A 107 1.35 -6.39 13.88
C ALA A 107 0.08 -7.09 13.34
N LEU A 108 -0.90 -6.30 12.89
CA LEU A 108 -2.10 -6.81 12.20
C LEU A 108 -1.74 -7.56 10.91
N GLU A 109 -0.86 -7.00 10.09
CA GLU A 109 -0.45 -7.61 8.82
C GLU A 109 0.36 -8.90 9.02
N GLU A 110 1.21 -8.93 10.03
CA GLU A 110 1.97 -10.12 10.43
C GLU A 110 1.02 -11.26 10.84
N GLU A 111 -0.01 -10.95 11.63
CA GLU A 111 -1.05 -11.93 12.00
C GLU A 111 -1.80 -12.44 10.76
N ALA A 112 -2.18 -11.55 9.84
CA ALA A 112 -2.85 -11.92 8.60
C ALA A 112 -1.96 -12.80 7.69
N ALA A 113 -0.66 -12.48 7.62
CA ALA A 113 0.32 -13.25 6.88
C ALA A 113 0.48 -14.65 7.47
N ALA A 114 0.68 -14.75 8.80
CA ALA A 114 0.84 -16.03 9.50
C ALA A 114 -0.38 -16.96 9.30
N GLN A 115 -1.60 -16.41 9.29
CA GLN A 115 -2.81 -17.20 9.01
C GLN A 115 -2.87 -17.71 7.57
N MET A 116 -2.37 -16.94 6.60
CA MET A 116 -2.35 -17.33 5.19
C MET A 116 -1.22 -18.31 4.85
N THR A 117 -0.10 -18.24 5.58
CA THR A 117 1.10 -19.04 5.30
C THR A 117 1.23 -20.27 6.20
N GLY A 118 0.33 -20.48 7.17
CA GLY A 118 0.49 -21.51 8.22
C GLY A 118 0.59 -22.96 7.76
N GLN A 119 0.25 -23.28 6.50
CA GLN A 119 0.39 -24.62 5.91
C GLN A 119 1.46 -24.69 4.82
N LEU A 120 2.18 -23.59 4.58
CA LEU A 120 3.22 -23.50 3.57
C LEU A 120 4.58 -23.81 4.19
N SER A 121 5.43 -24.51 3.44
CA SER A 121 6.85 -24.63 3.81
C SER A 121 7.57 -23.28 3.64
N ALA A 122 8.74 -23.13 4.27
CA ALA A 122 9.58 -21.96 4.04
C ALA A 122 9.97 -21.83 2.55
N GLU A 123 10.23 -22.97 1.89
CA GLU A 123 10.56 -23.06 0.47
C GLU A 123 9.43 -22.56 -0.42
N ASP A 124 8.17 -22.91 -0.11
CA ASP A 124 7.00 -22.41 -0.83
C ASP A 124 6.83 -20.90 -0.67
N ILE A 125 7.06 -20.38 0.54
CA ILE A 125 6.98 -18.94 0.83
C ILE A 125 8.07 -18.20 0.06
N GLU A 126 9.32 -18.68 0.07
CA GLU A 126 10.43 -18.10 -0.69
C GLU A 126 10.15 -18.14 -2.21
N ALA A 127 9.64 -19.27 -2.71
CA ALA A 127 9.25 -19.41 -4.11
C ALA A 127 8.14 -18.40 -4.48
N PHE A 128 7.13 -18.25 -3.64
CA PHE A 128 6.05 -17.29 -3.85
C PHE A 128 6.57 -15.84 -3.88
N MET A 129 7.43 -15.47 -2.93
CA MET A 129 8.04 -14.13 -2.89
C MET A 129 8.88 -13.85 -4.14
N ARG A 130 9.66 -14.83 -4.61
CA ARG A 130 10.44 -14.72 -5.84
C ARG A 130 9.55 -14.54 -7.07
N ILE A 131 8.52 -15.39 -7.22
CA ILE A 131 7.61 -15.36 -8.37
C ILE A 131 6.84 -14.02 -8.41
N THR A 132 6.29 -13.58 -7.28
CA THR A 132 5.54 -12.32 -7.20
C THR A 132 6.42 -11.10 -7.44
N ALA A 133 7.67 -11.10 -6.98
CA ALA A 133 8.65 -10.06 -7.32
C ALA A 133 8.91 -10.01 -8.83
N THR A 134 9.14 -11.15 -9.49
CA THR A 134 9.30 -11.21 -10.95
C THR A 134 8.06 -10.70 -11.69
N MET A 135 6.86 -11.10 -11.27
CA MET A 135 5.61 -10.61 -11.87
C MET A 135 5.44 -9.09 -11.72
N THR A 136 5.81 -8.55 -10.57
CA THR A 136 5.72 -7.10 -10.28
C THR A 136 6.70 -6.31 -11.14
N GLN A 137 7.94 -6.79 -11.29
CA GLN A 137 8.93 -6.16 -12.15
C GLN A 137 8.48 -6.14 -13.62
N ASN A 138 8.02 -7.28 -14.14
CA ASN A 138 7.53 -7.37 -15.52
C ASN A 138 6.37 -6.39 -15.80
N ALA A 139 5.48 -6.20 -14.81
CA ALA A 139 4.36 -5.27 -14.94
C ALA A 139 4.80 -3.80 -14.91
N ALA A 140 5.78 -3.45 -14.06
CA ALA A 140 6.35 -2.11 -14.00
C ALA A 140 7.06 -1.75 -15.32
N ASP A 141 7.88 -2.66 -15.85
CA ASP A 141 8.61 -2.47 -17.11
C ASP A 141 7.67 -2.29 -18.32
N THR A 142 6.45 -2.86 -18.26
CA THR A 142 5.44 -2.69 -19.30
C THR A 142 4.78 -1.30 -19.21
N ALA A 143 4.46 -0.84 -17.99
CA ALA A 143 3.84 0.46 -17.77
C ALA A 143 4.76 1.66 -18.04
N ASP A 144 6.08 1.48 -17.96
CA ASP A 144 7.05 2.53 -18.30
C ASP A 144 7.33 2.58 -19.82
N LYS A 145 7.32 1.44 -20.52
CA LYS A 145 7.41 1.43 -22.00
C LYS A 145 6.22 2.12 -22.69
N GLU A 146 5.02 1.94 -22.15
CA GLU A 146 3.81 2.59 -22.69
C GLU A 146 3.80 4.12 -22.50
N LYS A 147 4.63 4.67 -21.59
CA LYS A 147 4.77 6.13 -21.40
C LYS A 147 5.78 6.73 -22.37
N ASP A 148 6.87 6.02 -22.67
CA ASP A 148 7.90 6.48 -23.62
C ASP A 148 7.41 6.46 -25.09
N ASP A 149 6.44 5.59 -25.43
CA ASP A 149 5.86 5.52 -26.78
C ASP A 149 4.79 6.61 -27.06
N HIS A 150 4.47 7.47 -26.09
CA HIS A 150 3.46 8.54 -26.19
C HIS A 150 4.01 9.95 -25.94
N GLU A 151 5.33 10.12 -25.89
CA GLU A 151 6.04 11.41 -25.85
C GLU A 151 6.73 11.71 -27.21
#